data_AF-A0A356TZ34-F1
#
_entry.id   AF-A0A356TZ34-F1
#
_cell.length_a   1.000
_cell.length_b   1.000
_cell.length_c   1.000
_cell.angle_alpha   90.00
_cell.angle_beta   90.00
_cell.angle_gamma   90.00
#
_symmetry.space_group_name_H-M   'P 1'
#
loop_
_entity.id
_entity.type
_entity.pdbx_description
1 polymer ?
#
loop_
_entity_poly.entity_id
_entity_poly.type
_entity_poly.pdbx_seq_one_letter_code
_entity_poly.pdbx_strand_id
1 'polypeptide(L)'
;MKFERRYTQAGRDPYASIEFRKTTSEIRNPDGSIVFQLKDIEVPASWSQVAGDIIAQKYFRKAGVPAKLVKIEENATPSWLWRSKSDEKALEKLSEDDRYGSEMSAKQVFDRLAGTWTYWGWKGGYFTSEEDAQTYFDEMRYMLATQRVAPNSPQWFNTGLHWAYGIDGPGQGHHYVDFETGKLTKSKSAYEHPQPHACFIQSVSDSLVG
;
A
#
# COMPACT_ATOMS: atom_id res chain seq x y z
N MET A 1 2.40 2.02 22.41
CA MET A 1 1.09 2.69 22.23
C MET A 1 0.02 1.61 22.30
N LYS A 2 -1.05 1.89 23.03
CA LYS A 2 -2.22 1.01 23.13
C LYS A 2 -3.28 1.44 22.13
N PHE A 3 -3.99 0.48 21.54
CA PHE A 3 -5.07 0.74 20.60
C PHE A 3 -6.38 0.10 21.08
N GLU A 4 -7.45 0.88 21.06
CA GLU A 4 -8.80 0.40 21.34
C GLU A 4 -9.45 -0.06 20.03
N ARG A 5 -9.96 -1.29 20.01
CA ARG A 5 -10.71 -1.84 18.88
C ARG A 5 -12.13 -1.27 18.87
N ARG A 6 -12.56 -0.68 17.76
CA ARG A 6 -13.82 0.07 17.68
C ARG A 6 -14.75 -0.42 16.57
N TYR A 7 -14.22 -0.70 15.39
CA TYR A 7 -15.03 -1.07 14.22
C TYR A 7 -14.90 -2.54 13.84
N THR A 8 -13.83 -3.19 14.26
CA THR A 8 -13.49 -4.57 13.88
C THR A 8 -13.64 -5.53 15.07
N GLN A 9 -13.48 -6.83 14.81
CA GLN A 9 -13.52 -7.88 15.84
C GLN A 9 -12.24 -8.70 15.76
N ALA A 10 -11.60 -8.98 16.91
CA ALA A 10 -10.37 -9.77 16.95
C ALA A 10 -10.60 -11.17 16.33
N GLY A 11 -9.64 -11.62 15.51
CA GLY A 11 -9.72 -12.91 14.82
C GLY A 11 -10.72 -12.97 13.65
N ARG A 12 -11.42 -11.88 13.32
CA ARG A 12 -12.32 -11.79 12.17
C ARG A 12 -11.70 -10.92 11.08
N ASP A 13 -11.95 -11.27 9.83
CA ASP A 13 -11.56 -10.43 8.68
C ASP A 13 -12.14 -9.00 8.86
N PRO A 14 -11.30 -7.94 8.84
CA PRO A 14 -11.77 -6.55 9.00
C PRO A 14 -12.74 -6.12 7.90
N TYR A 15 -12.77 -6.78 6.75
CA TYR A 15 -13.70 -6.52 5.67
C TYR A 15 -15.03 -7.28 5.80
N ALA A 16 -15.19 -8.19 6.77
CA ALA A 16 -16.32 -9.11 6.85
C ALA A 16 -17.70 -8.44 7.00
N SER A 17 -17.77 -7.19 7.46
CA SER A 17 -19.00 -6.40 7.58
C SER A 17 -19.18 -5.36 6.46
N ILE A 18 -18.29 -5.36 5.47
CA ILE A 18 -18.30 -4.43 4.34
C ILE A 18 -18.65 -5.22 3.09
N GLU A 19 -19.74 -4.85 2.42
CA GLU A 19 -20.06 -5.41 1.10
C GLU A 19 -19.09 -4.85 0.05
N PHE A 20 -18.55 -5.72 -0.81
CA PHE A 20 -17.73 -5.35 -1.95
C PHE A 20 -18.46 -5.72 -3.24
N ARG A 21 -18.33 -4.85 -4.25
CA ARG A 21 -18.89 -5.06 -5.59
C ARG A 21 -17.77 -5.04 -6.63
N LYS A 22 -18.01 -5.73 -7.74
CA LYS A 22 -17.19 -5.59 -8.94
C LYS A 22 -17.67 -4.39 -9.75
N THR A 23 -16.74 -3.65 -10.35
CA THR A 23 -17.03 -2.61 -11.33
C THR A 23 -15.97 -2.59 -12.42
N THR A 24 -16.20 -1.79 -13.47
CA THR A 24 -15.21 -1.52 -14.51
C THR A 24 -14.85 -0.05 -14.44
N SER A 25 -13.55 0.26 -14.46
CA SER A 25 -13.06 1.61 -14.68
C SER A 25 -12.66 1.74 -16.14
N GLU A 26 -13.16 2.76 -16.84
CA GLU A 26 -12.78 3.03 -18.21
C GLU A 26 -12.59 4.52 -18.49
N ILE A 27 -11.68 4.83 -19.40
CA ILE A 27 -11.47 6.17 -19.96
C ILE A 27 -11.73 6.05 -21.45
N ARG A 28 -12.59 6.92 -21.98
CA ARG A 28 -12.91 7.00 -23.41
C ARG A 28 -12.53 8.35 -24.00
N ASN A 29 -12.15 8.34 -25.27
CA ASN A 29 -12.03 9.54 -26.07
C ASN A 29 -13.42 10.10 -26.42
N PRO A 30 -13.52 11.37 -26.88
CA PRO A 30 -14.79 11.94 -27.35
C PRO A 30 -15.45 11.16 -28.50
N ASP A 31 -14.67 10.42 -29.30
CA ASP A 31 -15.14 9.55 -30.38
C ASP A 31 -15.66 8.18 -29.88
N GLY A 32 -15.62 7.92 -28.57
CA GLY A 32 -16.07 6.68 -27.94
C GLY A 32 -15.02 5.57 -27.85
N SER A 33 -13.84 5.73 -28.47
CA SER A 33 -12.75 4.76 -28.39
C SER A 33 -12.18 4.66 -26.97
N ILE A 34 -11.77 3.46 -26.56
CA ILE A 34 -11.28 3.18 -25.20
C ILE A 34 -9.79 3.54 -25.11
N VAL A 35 -9.45 4.42 -24.19
CA VAL A 35 -8.07 4.82 -23.84
C VAL A 35 -7.51 3.91 -22.75
N PHE A 36 -8.34 3.54 -21.79
CA PHE A 36 -7.97 2.69 -20.67
C PHE A 36 -9.20 1.91 -20.23
N GLN A 37 -9.03 0.65 -19.86
CA GLN A 37 -10.08 -0.14 -19.25
C GLN A 37 -9.49 -1.14 -18.28
N LEU A 38 -10.06 -1.20 -17.08
CA LEU A 38 -9.76 -2.20 -16.07
C LEU A 38 -11.08 -2.78 -15.58
N LYS A 39 -11.37 -4.01 -16.00
CA LYS A 39 -12.62 -4.71 -15.69
C LYS A 39 -12.53 -5.44 -14.36
N ASP A 40 -13.70 -5.75 -13.80
CA ASP A 40 -13.85 -6.61 -12.63
C ASP A 40 -13.05 -6.18 -11.40
N ILE A 41 -12.79 -4.88 -11.25
CA ILE A 41 -12.14 -4.34 -10.06
C ILE A 41 -13.08 -4.45 -8.86
N GLU A 42 -12.55 -4.85 -7.72
CA GLU A 42 -13.31 -5.01 -6.49
C GLU A 42 -13.17 -3.76 -5.61
N VAL A 43 -14.29 -3.12 -5.29
CA VAL A 43 -14.35 -1.92 -4.42
C VAL A 43 -15.50 -2.04 -3.42
N PRO A 44 -15.46 -1.34 -2.27
CA PRO A 44 -16.59 -1.32 -1.35
C PRO A 44 -17.88 -0.87 -2.08
N ALA A 45 -18.99 -1.57 -1.84
CA ALA A 45 -20.24 -1.35 -2.55
C ALA A 45 -20.80 0.06 -2.34
N SER A 46 -20.53 0.65 -1.18
CA SER A 46 -20.89 2.03 -0.82
C SER A 46 -20.12 3.11 -1.61
N TRP A 47 -19.02 2.76 -2.29
CA TRP A 47 -18.25 3.73 -3.07
C TRP A 47 -18.99 4.11 -4.35
N SER A 48 -18.95 5.40 -4.68
CA SER A 48 -19.41 5.90 -5.97
C SER A 48 -18.59 5.31 -7.12
N GLN A 49 -19.14 5.30 -8.33
CA GLN A 49 -18.38 4.89 -9.52
C GLN A 49 -17.11 5.74 -9.70
N VAL A 50 -17.21 7.06 -9.47
CA VAL A 50 -16.08 7.99 -9.54
C VAL A 50 -14.96 7.60 -8.55
N ALA A 51 -15.30 7.17 -7.32
CA ALA A 51 -14.29 6.70 -6.37
C ALA A 51 -13.62 5.40 -6.85
N GLY A 52 -14.40 4.47 -7.44
CA GLY A 52 -13.88 3.26 -8.08
C GLY A 52 -12.95 3.57 -9.26
N ASP A 53 -13.30 4.55 -10.08
CA ASP A 53 -12.47 5.00 -11.21
C ASP A 53 -11.17 5.64 -10.73
N ILE A 54 -11.23 6.52 -9.72
CA ILE A 54 -10.04 7.19 -9.17
C ILE A 54 -9.05 6.17 -8.60
N ILE A 55 -9.51 5.22 -7.80
CA ILE A 55 -8.58 4.23 -7.21
C ILE A 55 -7.94 3.37 -8.29
N ALA A 56 -8.69 2.92 -9.29
CA ALA A 56 -8.16 2.10 -10.37
C ALA A 56 -7.18 2.86 -11.28
N GLN A 57 -7.47 4.12 -11.58
CA GLN A 57 -6.69 4.90 -12.53
C GLN A 57 -5.43 5.51 -11.91
N LYS A 58 -5.47 5.85 -10.62
CA LYS A 58 -4.41 6.61 -9.93
C LYS A 58 -3.65 5.78 -8.90
N TYR A 59 -4.32 4.93 -8.14
CA TYR A 59 -3.74 4.34 -6.92
C TYR A 59 -3.45 2.84 -7.00
N PHE A 60 -4.13 2.11 -7.87
CA PHE A 60 -3.74 0.74 -8.19
C PHE A 60 -2.37 0.74 -8.84
N ARG A 61 -1.48 -0.11 -8.32
CA ARG A 61 -0.24 -0.43 -9.01
C ARG A 61 -0.59 -1.12 -10.33
N LYS A 62 -0.22 -0.51 -11.46
CA LYS A 62 -0.65 -0.96 -12.79
C LYS A 62 0.14 -2.14 -13.37
N ALA A 63 1.34 -2.39 -12.87
CA ALA A 63 2.23 -3.43 -13.38
C ALA A 63 3.25 -3.85 -12.33
N GLY A 64 3.80 -5.06 -12.52
CA GLY A 64 4.85 -5.61 -11.68
C GLY A 64 4.36 -6.17 -10.34
N VAL A 65 3.04 -6.32 -10.15
CA VAL A 65 2.48 -7.04 -9.00
C VAL A 65 2.61 -8.53 -9.28
N PRO A 66 3.40 -9.30 -8.52
CA PRO A 66 3.58 -10.73 -8.77
C PRO A 66 2.30 -11.52 -8.51
N ALA A 67 1.95 -12.45 -9.40
CA ALA A 67 0.80 -13.33 -9.23
C ALA A 67 0.98 -14.38 -8.10
N LYS A 68 2.23 -14.65 -7.73
CA LYS A 68 2.62 -15.56 -6.65
C LYS A 68 3.65 -14.88 -5.75
N LEU A 69 3.38 -14.94 -4.45
CA LEU A 69 4.18 -14.31 -3.40
C LEU A 69 4.57 -15.36 -2.36
N VAL A 70 5.75 -15.16 -1.77
CA VAL A 70 6.23 -15.91 -0.61
C VAL A 70 6.57 -14.93 0.51
N LYS A 71 6.29 -15.32 1.76
CA LYS A 71 6.67 -14.53 2.94
C LYS A 71 8.16 -14.64 3.23
N ILE A 72 8.75 -13.55 3.68
CA ILE A 72 10.14 -13.50 4.15
C ILE A 72 10.12 -13.62 5.67
N GLU A 73 10.67 -14.71 6.17
CA GLU A 73 10.80 -14.94 7.61
C GLU A 73 11.67 -13.85 8.26
N GLU A 74 11.11 -13.22 9.29
CA GLU A 74 11.79 -12.21 10.10
C GLU A 74 11.57 -12.53 11.58
N ASN A 75 12.56 -13.14 12.24
CA ASN A 75 12.42 -13.66 13.61
C ASN A 75 11.99 -12.63 14.67
N ALA A 76 12.30 -11.35 14.45
CA ALA A 76 11.91 -10.25 15.35
C ALA A 76 10.53 -9.66 15.03
N THR A 77 9.83 -10.20 14.03
CA THR A 77 8.54 -9.72 13.54
C THR A 77 7.52 -10.87 13.62
N PRO A 78 6.31 -10.66 14.14
CA PRO A 78 5.25 -11.65 14.12
C PRO A 78 4.99 -12.14 12.69
N SER A 79 4.72 -13.44 12.53
CA SER A 79 4.65 -14.07 11.20
C SER A 79 3.55 -13.51 10.31
N TRP A 80 2.45 -13.04 10.90
CA TRP A 80 1.36 -12.38 10.16
C TRP A 80 1.77 -11.02 9.57
N LEU A 81 2.82 -10.39 10.10
CA LEU A 81 3.32 -9.07 9.68
C LEU A 81 4.56 -9.15 8.78
N TRP A 82 5.02 -10.36 8.46
CA TRP A 82 6.13 -10.58 7.54
C TRP A 82 5.86 -9.97 6.17
N ARG A 83 6.90 -9.36 5.61
CA ARG A 83 6.92 -8.89 4.23
C ARG A 83 6.79 -10.06 3.26
N SER A 84 6.34 -9.76 2.05
CA SER A 84 6.35 -10.72 0.95
C SER A 84 7.30 -10.30 -0.16
N LYS A 85 7.69 -11.26 -0.99
CA LYS A 85 8.40 -11.04 -2.25
C LYS A 85 7.83 -11.96 -3.34
N SER A 86 8.22 -11.74 -4.59
CA SER A 86 7.93 -12.66 -5.69
C SER A 86 8.40 -14.08 -5.36
N ASP A 87 7.53 -15.06 -5.61
CA ASP A 87 7.90 -16.47 -5.55
C ASP A 87 8.32 -16.93 -6.95
N GLU A 88 9.59 -16.71 -7.31
CA GLU A 88 10.12 -17.00 -8.65
C GLU A 88 9.84 -18.46 -9.07
N LYS A 89 9.98 -19.42 -8.16
CA LYS A 89 9.73 -20.85 -8.46
C LYS A 89 8.26 -21.14 -8.76
N ALA A 90 7.33 -20.43 -8.12
CA ALA A 90 5.91 -20.56 -8.42
C ALA A 90 5.53 -19.78 -9.69
N LEU A 91 6.16 -18.64 -9.96
CA LEU A 91 5.95 -17.83 -11.15
C LEU A 91 6.45 -18.53 -12.43
N GLU A 92 7.56 -19.26 -12.37
CA GLU A 92 8.08 -20.06 -13.50
C GLU A 92 7.06 -21.09 -14.03
N LYS A 93 6.10 -21.51 -13.19
CA LYS A 93 5.03 -22.45 -13.56
C LYS A 93 3.86 -21.79 -14.28
N LEU A 94 3.84 -20.46 -14.35
CA LEU A 94 2.84 -19.68 -15.08
C LEU A 94 3.39 -19.25 -16.44
N SER A 95 2.46 -18.96 -17.37
CA SER A 95 2.80 -18.29 -18.62
C SER A 95 3.43 -16.92 -18.34
N GLU A 96 4.29 -16.41 -19.23
CA GLU A 96 4.97 -15.13 -18.99
C GLU A 96 4.00 -13.98 -18.75
N ASP A 97 2.88 -13.95 -19.48
CA ASP A 97 1.83 -12.95 -19.38
C ASP A 97 1.04 -13.01 -18.06
N ASP A 98 1.04 -14.16 -17.39
CA ASP A 98 0.31 -14.38 -16.12
C ASP A 98 1.19 -14.18 -14.87
N ARG A 99 2.50 -13.95 -15.03
CA ARG A 99 3.42 -13.83 -13.88
C ARG A 99 3.25 -12.53 -13.12
N TYR A 100 2.96 -11.44 -13.83
CA TYR A 100 2.89 -10.10 -13.27
C TYR A 100 1.67 -9.35 -13.80
N GLY A 101 0.99 -8.62 -12.92
CA GLY A 101 -0.18 -7.85 -13.28
C GLY A 101 -0.31 -6.54 -12.49
N SER A 102 -1.55 -6.12 -12.31
CA SER A 102 -1.93 -4.95 -11.53
C SER A 102 -2.62 -5.32 -10.21
N GLU A 103 -2.77 -4.35 -9.31
CA GLU A 103 -3.79 -4.42 -8.28
C GLU A 103 -5.18 -4.40 -8.94
N MET A 104 -6.09 -5.23 -8.44
CA MET A 104 -7.45 -5.43 -8.95
C MET A 104 -8.52 -5.27 -7.87
N SER A 105 -8.13 -5.19 -6.59
CA SER A 105 -9.04 -4.96 -5.47
C SER A 105 -8.55 -3.79 -4.62
N ALA A 106 -9.48 -2.95 -4.16
CA ALA A 106 -9.20 -1.91 -3.19
C ALA A 106 -8.61 -2.48 -1.88
N LYS A 107 -8.95 -3.73 -1.54
CA LYS A 107 -8.37 -4.44 -0.38
C LYS A 107 -6.85 -4.51 -0.46
N GLN A 108 -6.30 -4.77 -1.66
CA GLN A 108 -4.85 -4.83 -1.87
C GLN A 108 -4.16 -3.50 -1.51
N VAL A 109 -4.78 -2.37 -1.89
CA VAL A 109 -4.30 -1.03 -1.54
C VAL A 109 -4.38 -0.80 -0.04
N PHE A 110 -5.52 -1.09 0.58
CA PHE A 110 -5.70 -0.90 2.03
C PHE A 110 -4.73 -1.78 2.84
N ASP A 111 -4.54 -3.03 2.42
CA ASP A 111 -3.66 -3.99 3.06
C ASP A 111 -2.20 -3.57 2.96
N ARG A 112 -1.71 -3.12 1.79
CA ARG A 112 -0.32 -2.67 1.68
C ARG A 112 -0.05 -1.40 2.50
N LEU A 113 -1.00 -0.47 2.55
CA LEU A 113 -0.88 0.75 3.33
C LEU A 113 -0.85 0.45 4.83
N ALA A 114 -1.93 -0.15 5.33
CA ALA A 114 -2.05 -0.46 6.76
C ALA A 114 -0.96 -1.45 7.21
N GLY A 115 -0.62 -2.43 6.37
CA GLY A 115 0.40 -3.44 6.66
C GLY A 115 1.79 -2.84 6.78
N THR A 116 2.20 -1.97 5.85
CA THR A 116 3.53 -1.34 5.95
C THR A 116 3.64 -0.35 7.11
N TRP A 117 2.56 0.40 7.42
CA TRP A 117 2.56 1.29 8.58
C TRP A 117 2.67 0.49 9.87
N THR A 118 1.94 -0.62 9.97
CA THR A 118 2.03 -1.55 11.10
C THR A 118 3.42 -2.16 11.20
N TYR A 119 4.01 -2.56 10.07
CA TYR A 119 5.36 -3.13 10.02
C TYR A 119 6.41 -2.13 10.51
N TRP A 120 6.41 -0.89 10.01
CA TRP A 120 7.32 0.14 10.49
C TRP A 120 7.09 0.49 11.97
N GLY A 121 5.82 0.59 12.39
CA GLY A 121 5.46 0.81 13.79
C GLY A 121 5.95 -0.32 14.70
N TRP A 122 5.87 -1.57 14.25
CA TRP A 122 6.40 -2.72 14.99
C TRP A 122 7.92 -2.64 15.13
N LYS A 123 8.64 -2.44 14.02
CA LYS A 123 10.10 -2.34 14.02
C LYS A 123 10.59 -1.17 14.88
N GLY A 124 9.85 -0.06 14.88
CA GLY A 124 10.14 1.11 15.72
C GLY A 124 9.66 1.00 17.18
N GLY A 125 9.11 -0.13 17.62
CA GLY A 125 8.68 -0.32 19.01
C GLY A 125 7.46 0.53 19.42
N TYR A 126 6.62 0.94 18.46
CA TYR A 126 5.49 1.82 18.72
C TYR A 126 4.33 1.11 19.42
N PHE A 127 4.18 -0.20 19.30
CA PHE A 127 3.06 -0.95 19.87
C PHE A 127 3.41 -1.50 21.26
N THR A 128 2.45 -1.43 22.18
CA THR A 128 2.65 -1.98 23.54
C THR A 128 2.55 -3.51 23.56
N SER A 129 1.79 -4.09 22.64
CA SER A 129 1.64 -5.54 22.47
C SER A 129 1.42 -5.91 20.99
N GLU A 130 1.51 -7.19 20.66
CA GLU A 130 1.13 -7.70 19.34
C GLU A 130 -0.37 -7.48 19.04
N GLU A 131 -1.23 -7.58 20.06
CA GLU A 131 -2.67 -7.30 19.93
C GLU A 131 -2.93 -5.84 19.56
N ASP A 132 -2.14 -4.90 20.08
CA ASP A 132 -2.22 -3.49 19.70
C ASP A 132 -1.84 -3.28 18.23
N ALA A 133 -0.82 -3.99 17.73
CA ALA A 133 -0.41 -3.95 16.34
C ALA A 133 -1.48 -4.53 15.40
N GLN A 134 -2.08 -5.68 15.77
CA GLN A 134 -3.19 -6.28 15.03
C GLN A 134 -4.41 -5.37 15.03
N THR A 135 -4.74 -4.77 16.17
CA THR A 135 -5.87 -3.83 16.29
C THR A 135 -5.65 -2.62 15.40
N TYR A 136 -4.47 -2.01 15.41
CA TYR A 136 -4.15 -0.92 14.50
C TYR A 136 -4.29 -1.35 13.03
N PHE A 137 -3.76 -2.52 12.66
CA PHE A 137 -3.84 -3.03 11.29
C PHE A 137 -5.28 -3.24 10.82
N ASP A 138 -6.12 -3.86 11.66
CA ASP A 138 -7.52 -4.14 11.36
C ASP A 138 -8.34 -2.85 11.25
N GLU A 139 -8.21 -1.95 12.23
CA GLU A 139 -8.96 -0.70 12.27
C GLU A 139 -8.58 0.23 11.11
N MET A 140 -7.29 0.32 10.74
CA MET A 140 -6.87 1.10 9.57
C MET A 140 -7.49 0.58 8.27
N ARG A 141 -7.48 -0.74 8.05
CA ARG A 141 -8.08 -1.37 6.87
C ARG A 141 -9.58 -1.09 6.77
N TYR A 142 -10.29 -1.25 7.89
CA TYR A 142 -11.72 -0.92 7.97
C TYR A 142 -11.99 0.56 7.69
N MET A 143 -11.24 1.46 8.33
CA MET A 143 -11.46 2.90 8.20
C MET A 143 -11.12 3.42 6.80
N LEU A 144 -10.09 2.86 6.13
CA LEU A 144 -9.79 3.17 4.73
C LEU A 144 -10.92 2.69 3.80
N ALA A 145 -11.37 1.45 3.96
CA ALA A 145 -12.45 0.88 3.15
C ALA A 145 -13.77 1.64 3.30
N THR A 146 -14.07 2.11 4.51
CA THR A 146 -15.29 2.87 4.81
C THR A 146 -15.13 4.39 4.71
N GLN A 147 -14.00 4.87 4.18
CA GLN A 147 -13.69 6.30 3.99
C GLN A 147 -13.82 7.17 5.26
N ARG A 148 -13.58 6.57 6.44
CA ARG A 148 -13.50 7.31 7.71
C ARG A 148 -12.19 8.08 7.84
N VAL A 149 -11.15 7.59 7.19
CA VAL A 149 -9.83 8.22 7.11
C VAL A 149 -9.29 8.11 5.70
N ALA A 150 -8.49 9.08 5.28
CA ALA A 150 -7.74 9.03 4.04
C ALA A 150 -6.39 9.74 4.25
N PRO A 151 -5.25 9.09 4.00
CA PRO A 151 -3.96 9.78 3.98
C PRO A 151 -3.85 10.69 2.75
N ASN A 152 -2.83 11.56 2.75
CA ASN A 152 -2.51 12.39 1.59
C ASN A 152 -2.16 11.53 0.35
N SER A 153 -2.23 12.13 -0.85
CA SER A 153 -2.09 11.40 -2.11
C SER A 153 -0.76 10.64 -2.28
N PRO A 154 0.43 11.15 -1.88
CA PRO A 154 1.69 10.41 -2.00
C PRO A 154 1.68 9.02 -1.35
N GLN A 155 0.99 8.88 -0.21
CA GLN A 155 0.89 7.60 0.50
C GLN A 155 0.25 6.53 -0.38
N TRP A 156 -0.83 6.85 -1.07
CA TRP A 156 -1.57 5.89 -1.88
C TRP A 156 -0.75 5.31 -3.04
N PHE A 157 0.26 6.01 -3.57
CA PHE A 157 0.99 5.55 -4.75
C PHE A 157 1.98 4.42 -4.44
N ASN A 158 2.88 4.63 -3.48
CA ASN A 158 4.07 3.77 -3.32
C ASN A 158 4.15 3.08 -1.96
N THR A 159 3.46 3.60 -0.95
CA THR A 159 3.54 3.07 0.41
C THR A 159 3.09 1.60 0.43
N GLY A 160 3.98 0.74 0.92
CA GLY A 160 3.73 -0.67 1.12
C GLY A 160 3.91 -1.56 -0.10
N LEU A 161 4.28 -1.03 -1.27
CA LEU A 161 4.58 -1.88 -2.44
C LEU A 161 5.75 -2.85 -2.16
N HIS A 162 6.79 -2.37 -1.47
CA HIS A 162 7.90 -3.21 -1.03
C HIS A 162 7.46 -4.22 0.04
N TRP A 163 6.64 -3.81 1.02
CA TRP A 163 6.17 -4.69 2.09
C TRP A 163 5.25 -5.80 1.58
N ALA A 164 4.28 -5.45 0.73
CA ALA A 164 3.26 -6.38 0.25
C ALA A 164 3.79 -7.31 -0.84
N TYR A 165 4.60 -6.79 -1.77
CA TYR A 165 4.93 -7.48 -3.03
C TYR A 165 6.43 -7.67 -3.25
N GLY A 166 7.30 -7.06 -2.44
CA GLY A 166 8.74 -7.05 -2.67
C GLY A 166 9.15 -6.19 -3.87
N ILE A 167 8.27 -5.31 -4.37
CA ILE A 167 8.59 -4.39 -5.46
C ILE A 167 9.64 -3.40 -4.95
N ASP A 168 10.74 -3.28 -5.68
CA ASP A 168 11.82 -2.37 -5.37
C ASP A 168 12.40 -1.69 -6.63
N GLY A 169 13.29 -0.71 -6.44
CA GLY A 169 13.98 0.03 -7.48
C GLY A 169 15.05 0.95 -6.89
N PRO A 170 15.95 1.52 -7.72
CA PRO A 170 17.03 2.37 -7.23
C PRO A 170 16.49 3.63 -6.55
N GLY A 171 17.16 4.06 -5.47
CA GLY A 171 16.80 5.27 -4.75
C GLY A 171 16.67 6.50 -5.65
N GLN A 172 15.59 7.27 -5.46
CA GLN A 172 15.23 8.41 -6.31
C GLN A 172 15.60 9.77 -5.69
N GLY A 173 16.60 9.79 -4.82
CA GLY A 173 17.10 11.02 -4.19
C GLY A 173 16.30 11.54 -2.98
N HIS A 174 15.29 10.80 -2.53
CA HIS A 174 14.59 11.13 -1.28
C HIS A 174 15.35 10.64 -0.04
N HIS A 175 14.96 11.19 1.10
CA HIS A 175 15.55 10.89 2.40
C HIS A 175 14.45 10.45 3.36
N TYR A 176 14.83 9.66 4.35
CA TYR A 176 13.99 9.31 5.49
C TYR A 176 14.80 9.53 6.77
N VAL A 177 14.12 9.63 7.90
CA VAL A 177 14.80 9.61 9.21
C VAL A 177 14.87 8.15 9.66
N ASP A 178 16.09 7.65 9.81
CA ASP A 178 16.33 6.31 10.33
C ASP A 178 15.84 6.23 11.77
N PHE A 179 14.92 5.30 12.05
CA PHE A 179 14.21 5.27 13.34
C PHE A 179 15.09 4.80 14.51
N GLU A 180 16.17 4.07 14.23
CA GLU A 180 17.11 3.59 15.25
C GLU A 180 18.13 4.66 15.63
N THR A 181 18.67 5.34 14.62
CA THR A 181 19.76 6.31 14.79
C THR A 181 19.29 7.76 14.89
N GLY A 182 18.06 8.04 14.46
CA GLY A 182 17.49 9.40 14.37
C GLY A 182 18.14 10.27 13.28
N LYS A 183 18.95 9.69 12.39
CA LYS A 183 19.70 10.44 11.38
C LYS A 183 18.90 10.55 10.09
N LEU A 184 19.02 11.71 9.43
CA LEU A 184 18.54 11.88 8.07
C LEU A 184 19.40 11.02 7.13
N THR A 185 18.78 10.06 6.46
CA THR A 185 19.45 9.07 5.64
C THR A 185 18.90 9.11 4.21
N LYS A 186 19.81 9.13 3.23
CA LYS A 186 19.45 9.04 1.83
C LYS A 186 18.95 7.63 1.52
N SER A 187 17.76 7.52 0.94
CA SER A 187 17.20 6.22 0.62
C SER A 187 17.98 5.56 -0.52
N LYS A 188 18.31 4.28 -0.33
CA LYS A 188 18.92 3.41 -1.36
C LYS A 188 17.86 2.73 -2.24
N SER A 189 16.62 2.67 -1.75
CA SER A 189 15.48 2.02 -2.38
C SER A 189 14.40 3.04 -2.71
N ALA A 190 13.69 2.85 -3.83
CA ALA A 190 12.54 3.68 -4.18
C ALA A 190 11.27 3.36 -3.38
N TYR A 191 11.17 2.18 -2.79
CA TYR A 191 9.91 1.63 -2.28
C TYR A 191 9.95 1.10 -0.84
N GLU A 192 11.14 0.87 -0.27
CA GLU A 192 11.28 0.45 1.13
C GLU A 192 10.93 1.60 2.10
N HIS A 193 11.40 2.81 1.78
CA HIS A 193 11.04 4.06 2.45
C HIS A 193 10.64 5.10 1.40
N PRO A 194 9.50 4.91 0.71
CA PRO A 194 9.10 5.75 -0.41
C PRO A 194 8.78 7.16 0.09
N GLN A 195 8.86 8.16 -0.79
CA GLN A 195 8.52 9.55 -0.46
C GLN A 195 6.99 9.71 -0.25
N PRO A 196 6.49 9.78 0.99
CA PRO A 196 5.07 9.64 1.26
C PRO A 196 4.48 10.95 1.83
N HIS A 197 5.18 12.05 1.64
CA HIS A 197 4.86 13.40 2.11
C HIS A 197 4.58 14.31 0.92
N ALA A 198 3.54 15.14 1.02
CA ALA A 198 3.10 16.04 -0.05
C ALA A 198 3.65 17.47 0.09
N CYS A 199 4.23 17.82 1.24
CA CYS A 199 4.61 19.18 1.59
C CYS A 199 6.09 19.23 1.94
N PHE A 200 6.81 20.22 1.39
CA PHE A 200 8.23 20.45 1.61
C PHE A 200 8.47 21.93 1.89
N ILE A 201 9.38 22.21 2.81
CA ILE A 201 9.89 23.56 3.06
C ILE A 201 11.34 23.56 2.58
N GLN A 202 11.67 24.46 1.66
CA GLN A 202 13.02 24.64 1.15
C GLN A 202 13.49 26.05 1.49
N SER A 203 14.74 26.18 1.94
CA SER A 203 15.40 27.48 2.04
C SER A 203 15.92 27.90 0.67
N VAL A 204 15.83 29.19 0.35
CA VAL A 204 16.43 29.78 -0.85
C VAL A 204 17.58 30.68 -0.39
N SER A 205 18.81 30.43 -0.86
CA SER A 205 19.95 31.32 -0.62
C SER A 205 19.88 32.55 -1.50
N ASP A 206 20.38 33.68 -1.00
CA ASP A 206 20.54 34.91 -1.78
C ASP A 206 21.78 34.80 -2.68
N SER A 207 21.70 33.94 -3.69
CA SER A 207 22.72 33.71 -4.70
C SER A 207 22.10 33.66 -6.10
N LEU A 208 22.83 34.14 -7.11
CA LEU A 208 22.39 34.14 -8.51
C LEU A 208 22.12 32.74 -9.09
N VAL A 209 22.75 31.72 -8.50
CA VAL A 209 22.59 30.31 -8.86
C VAL A 209 22.47 29.60 -7.51
N GLY A 210 21.35 28.92 -7.28
CA GLY A 210 20.95 28.36 -5.98
C GLY A 210 21.82 27.22 -5.46
#